data_AF-A0A834BM34-F1
#
_entry.id   AF-A0A834BM34-F1
#
_cell.length_a   1.000
_cell.length_b   1.000
_cell.length_c   1.000
_cell.angle_alpha   90.00
_cell.angle_beta   90.00
_cell.angle_gamma   90.00
#
_symmetry.space_group_name_H-M   'P 1'
#
loop_
_entity.id
_entity.type
_entity.pdbx_description
1 polymer ?
#
loop_
_entity_poly.entity_id
_entity_poly.type
_entity_poly.pdbx_seq_one_letter_code
_entity_poly.pdbx_strand_id
1 'polypeptide(L)'
;MSHPYPDLCQLFLSNFICLDTTRSRRDHEVAGRDYHFVSRQAFEADIAAGKFIEHGEFEKNLYGTSIDSVRQVINSGKICLLSLHTQSLKALRNSDLKPYIIFIAPPSQERLRALLAKEGKNPKPEELREIIEKTREMEQNNGHYFDTAIVNSDLDKAYQELLRLINKLDTEPQWVPSTWLR
;
A
#
# COMPACT_ATOMS: atom_id res chain seq x y z
N MET A 1 3.16 6.75 -12.51
CA MET A 1 4.40 7.46 -12.12
C MET A 1 5.09 6.62 -11.07
N SER A 2 6.22 6.02 -11.41
CA SER A 2 7.01 5.15 -10.53
C SER A 2 7.52 5.93 -9.31
N HIS A 3 7.19 5.45 -8.11
CA HIS A 3 7.68 6.02 -6.86
C HIS A 3 9.19 5.71 -6.70
N PRO A 4 10.02 6.66 -6.23
CA PRO A 4 11.48 6.59 -6.27
C PRO A 4 12.14 5.77 -5.13
N TYR A 5 11.36 5.11 -4.27
CA TYR A 5 11.90 4.25 -3.21
C TYR A 5 11.72 2.79 -3.60
N PRO A 6 12.70 1.90 -3.32
CA PRO A 6 12.39 0.48 -3.22
C PRO A 6 11.35 0.35 -2.11
N ASP A 7 10.11 0.04 -2.48
CA ASP A 7 9.01 -0.04 -1.53
C ASP A 7 9.41 -1.05 -0.43
N LEU A 8 9.33 -0.65 0.84
CA LEU A 8 9.37 -1.60 1.95
C LEU A 8 8.33 -2.73 1.75
N CYS A 9 7.28 -2.46 0.96
CA CYS A 9 6.30 -3.43 0.47
C CYS A 9 6.90 -4.48 -0.50
N GLN A 10 7.88 -4.14 -1.34
CA GLN A 10 8.59 -5.10 -2.19
C GLN A 10 9.48 -6.05 -1.38
N LEU A 11 10.01 -5.62 -0.24
CA LEU A 11 10.77 -6.49 0.67
C LEU A 11 9.89 -7.45 1.48
N PHE A 12 8.56 -7.30 1.41
CA PHE A 12 7.57 -8.11 2.13
C PHE A 12 6.87 -9.16 1.24
N LEU A 13 7.36 -9.38 0.01
CA LEU A 13 6.75 -10.22 -1.06
C LEU A 13 6.68 -11.74 -0.77
N SER A 14 6.44 -12.12 0.48
CA SER A 14 5.92 -13.42 0.88
C SER A 14 4.53 -13.35 1.52
N ASN A 15 3.97 -12.15 1.75
CA ASN A 15 2.58 -11.97 2.21
C ASN A 15 1.78 -11.14 1.17
N PHE A 16 0.71 -11.75 0.67
CA PHE A 16 0.01 -11.46 -0.59
C PHE A 16 -0.40 -9.98 -0.78
N ILE A 17 0.04 -9.38 -1.89
CA ILE A 17 -0.53 -8.16 -2.45
C ILE A 17 -1.68 -8.60 -3.36
N CYS A 18 -2.89 -8.10 -3.11
CA CYS A 18 -4.07 -8.49 -3.87
C CYS A 18 -4.26 -7.58 -5.08
N LEU A 19 -3.64 -7.94 -6.20
CA LEU A 19 -3.72 -7.17 -7.44
C LEU A 19 -4.44 -7.97 -8.53
N ASP A 20 -5.51 -7.38 -9.05
CA ASP A 20 -6.17 -7.75 -10.28
C ASP A 20 -5.43 -7.12 -11.46
N THR A 21 -5.27 -7.84 -12.57
CA THR A 21 -4.68 -7.29 -13.79
C THR A 21 -5.31 -7.86 -15.07
N THR A 22 -5.34 -7.04 -16.12
CA THR A 22 -5.72 -7.48 -17.47
C THR A 22 -4.54 -7.95 -18.31
N ARG A 23 -3.32 -7.87 -17.78
CA ARG A 23 -2.12 -8.36 -18.47
C ARG A 23 -2.19 -9.87 -18.60
N SER A 24 -1.71 -10.41 -19.72
CA SER A 24 -1.49 -11.85 -19.83
C SER A 24 -0.50 -12.36 -18.78
N ARG A 25 -0.85 -13.47 -18.12
CA ARG A 25 0.02 -14.19 -17.18
C ARG A 25 1.32 -14.63 -17.88
N ARG A 26 2.47 -14.41 -17.24
CA ARG A 26 3.77 -14.95 -17.67
C ARG A 26 3.97 -16.37 -17.15
N ASP A 27 4.86 -17.13 -17.77
CA ASP A 27 5.04 -18.56 -17.47
C ASP A 27 5.41 -18.85 -16.01
N HIS A 28 6.19 -17.97 -15.37
CA HIS A 28 6.60 -18.10 -13.96
C HIS A 28 5.56 -17.60 -12.95
N GLU A 29 4.48 -16.96 -13.40
CA GLU A 29 3.45 -16.39 -12.55
C GLU A 29 2.33 -17.39 -12.31
N VAL A 30 1.81 -17.43 -11.08
CA VAL A 30 0.72 -18.29 -10.64
C VAL A 30 -0.50 -17.41 -10.37
N ALA A 31 -1.60 -17.71 -11.05
CA ALA A 31 -2.87 -17.01 -10.86
C ALA A 31 -3.36 -17.16 -9.41
N GLY A 32 -3.79 -16.05 -8.80
CA GLY A 32 -4.23 -16.00 -7.41
C GLY A 32 -3.08 -15.97 -6.38
N ARG A 33 -1.82 -16.11 -6.82
CA ARG A 33 -0.63 -15.86 -5.99
C ARG A 33 0.04 -14.55 -6.37
N ASP A 34 0.39 -14.40 -7.64
CA ASP A 34 1.10 -13.22 -8.15
C ASP A 34 0.11 -12.11 -8.54
N TYR A 35 -0.90 -12.47 -9.33
CA TYR A 35 -2.02 -11.59 -9.71
C TYR A 35 -3.28 -12.41 -9.92
N HIS A 36 -4.43 -11.75 -9.82
CA HIS A 36 -5.68 -12.26 -10.37
C HIS A 36 -5.84 -11.76 -11.81
N PHE A 37 -5.69 -12.68 -12.77
CA PHE A 37 -5.69 -12.36 -14.19
C PHE A 37 -7.12 -12.38 -14.73
N VAL A 38 -7.63 -11.21 -15.13
CA VAL A 38 -9.01 -11.04 -15.61
C VAL A 38 -9.04 -10.45 -17.02
N SER A 39 -10.12 -10.63 -17.75
CA SER A 39 -10.26 -9.98 -19.06
C SER A 39 -10.46 -8.47 -18.90
N ARG A 40 -10.03 -7.68 -19.88
CA ARG A 40 -10.25 -6.21 -19.87
C ARG A 40 -11.73 -5.85 -19.75
N GLN A 41 -12.60 -6.58 -20.45
CA GLN A 41 -14.05 -6.37 -20.38
C GLN A 41 -14.61 -6.62 -18.97
N ALA A 42 -14.16 -7.68 -18.29
CA ALA A 42 -14.59 -7.95 -16.91
C ALA A 42 -14.07 -6.88 -15.95
N PHE A 43 -12.80 -6.50 -16.09
CA PHE A 43 -12.19 -5.44 -15.28
C PHE A 43 -12.96 -4.11 -15.41
N GLU A 44 -13.26 -3.69 -16.64
CA GLU A 44 -14.01 -2.45 -16.90
C GLU A 44 -15.45 -2.51 -16.37
N ALA A 45 -16.10 -3.68 -16.45
CA ALA A 45 -17.42 -3.89 -15.84
C ALA A 45 -17.36 -3.77 -14.30
N ASP A 46 -16.32 -4.32 -13.68
CA ASP A 46 -16.13 -4.24 -12.23
C ASP A 46 -15.74 -2.82 -11.76
N ILE A 47 -15.01 -2.05 -12.58
CA ILE A 47 -14.83 -0.61 -12.36
C ILE A 47 -16.19 0.09 -12.36
N ALA A 48 -17.01 -0.13 -13.39
CA ALA A 48 -18.32 0.52 -13.51
C ALA A 48 -19.28 0.13 -12.37
N ALA A 49 -19.12 -1.07 -11.80
CA ALA A 49 -19.86 -1.54 -10.65
C ALA A 49 -19.31 -1.05 -9.29
N GLY A 50 -18.21 -0.28 -9.27
CA GLY A 50 -17.62 0.26 -8.04
C GLY A 50 -16.94 -0.80 -7.17
N LYS A 51 -16.45 -1.90 -7.76
CA LYS A 51 -15.81 -3.00 -7.02
C LYS A 51 -14.32 -2.81 -6.75
N PHE A 52 -13.71 -1.76 -7.30
CA PHE A 52 -12.30 -1.45 -7.10
C PHE A 52 -12.11 -0.38 -6.02
N ILE A 53 -11.18 -0.64 -5.12
CA ILE A 53 -10.68 0.36 -4.16
C ILE A 53 -9.81 1.37 -4.91
N GLU A 54 -8.93 0.85 -5.77
CA GLU A 54 -8.02 1.61 -6.60
C GLU A 54 -7.79 0.85 -7.90
N HIS A 55 -7.67 1.60 -9.00
CA HIS A 55 -7.31 1.04 -10.29
C HIS A 55 -6.54 2.05 -11.13
N GLY A 56 -5.76 1.57 -12.08
CA GLY A 56 -4.97 2.39 -13.00
C GLY A 56 -4.55 1.60 -14.24
N GLU A 57 -4.07 2.32 -15.24
CA GLU A 57 -3.54 1.74 -16.48
C GLU A 57 -2.02 1.91 -16.53
N PHE A 58 -1.31 0.82 -16.79
CA PHE A 58 0.14 0.80 -16.99
C PHE A 58 0.49 -0.11 -18.17
N GLU A 59 1.29 0.41 -19.11
CA GLU A 59 1.66 -0.31 -20.34
C GLU A 59 0.45 -0.93 -21.07
N LYS A 60 -0.66 -0.17 -21.18
CA LYS A 60 -1.94 -0.59 -21.80
C LYS A 60 -2.68 -1.73 -21.09
N ASN A 61 -2.21 -2.15 -19.92
CA ASN A 61 -2.88 -3.12 -19.07
C ASN A 61 -3.48 -2.42 -17.86
N LEU A 62 -4.66 -2.86 -17.44
CA LEU A 62 -5.28 -2.37 -16.21
C LEU A 62 -4.74 -3.16 -15.03
N TYR A 63 -4.58 -2.46 -13.92
CA TYR A 63 -4.20 -3.00 -12.62
C TYR A 63 -5.10 -2.39 -11.57
N GLY A 64 -5.46 -3.15 -10.55
CA GLY A 64 -6.24 -2.61 -9.45
C GLY A 64 -6.35 -3.54 -8.27
N THR A 65 -6.88 -3.01 -7.19
CA THR A 65 -7.20 -3.76 -5.97
C THR A 65 -8.71 -3.84 -5.85
N SER A 66 -9.31 -5.00 -6.16
CA SER A 66 -10.74 -5.19 -5.97
C SER A 66 -11.09 -5.53 -4.51
N ILE A 67 -12.28 -5.13 -4.08
CA ILE A 67 -12.80 -5.43 -2.74
C ILE A 67 -12.94 -6.95 -2.55
N ASP A 68 -13.34 -7.67 -3.59
CA ASP A 68 -13.53 -9.12 -3.55
C ASP A 68 -12.19 -9.87 -3.37
N SER A 69 -11.15 -9.42 -4.08
CA SER A 69 -9.77 -9.88 -3.91
C SER A 69 -9.30 -9.73 -2.45
N VAL A 70 -9.52 -8.54 -1.85
CA VAL A 70 -9.18 -8.30 -0.43
C VAL A 70 -9.97 -9.22 0.50
N ARG A 71 -11.28 -9.36 0.27
CA ARG A 71 -12.14 -10.26 1.07
C ARG A 71 -11.71 -11.71 0.98
N GLN A 72 -11.27 -12.18 -0.18
CA GLN A 72 -10.79 -13.54 -0.34
C GLN A 72 -9.57 -13.82 0.54
N VAL A 73 -8.62 -12.87 0.62
CA VAL A 73 -7.45 -12.99 1.51
C VAL A 73 -7.88 -13.02 2.98
N ILE A 74 -8.75 -12.09 3.38
CA ILE A 74 -9.27 -12.01 4.75
C ILE A 74 -9.97 -13.33 5.14
N ASN A 75 -10.85 -13.85 4.28
CA ASN A 75 -11.60 -15.09 4.50
C ASN A 75 -10.69 -16.34 4.56
N SER A 76 -9.47 -16.26 4.03
CA SER A 76 -8.46 -17.33 4.16
C SER A 76 -7.69 -17.29 5.48
N GLY A 77 -8.03 -16.37 6.39
CA GLY A 77 -7.36 -16.19 7.68
C GLY A 77 -5.98 -15.53 7.57
N LYS A 78 -5.74 -14.76 6.50
CA LYS A 78 -4.46 -14.10 6.26
C LYS A 78 -4.60 -12.58 6.37
N ILE A 79 -3.49 -11.93 6.70
CA ILE A 79 -3.38 -10.46 6.65
C ILE A 79 -3.18 -10.04 5.18
N CYS A 80 -4.05 -9.14 4.72
CA CYS A 80 -3.91 -8.52 3.40
C CYS A 80 -3.09 -7.23 3.51
N LEU A 81 -1.95 -7.17 2.82
CA LEU A 81 -1.12 -5.96 2.77
C LEU A 81 -1.46 -5.16 1.51
N LEU A 82 -1.91 -3.93 1.70
CA LEU A 82 -2.31 -3.03 0.62
C LEU A 82 -1.39 -1.81 0.58
N SER A 83 -0.87 -1.53 -0.62
CA SER A 83 -0.13 -0.29 -0.92
C SER A 83 -0.97 0.53 -1.88
N LEU A 84 -1.65 1.56 -1.35
CA LEU A 84 -2.63 2.36 -2.08
C LEU A 84 -2.28 3.85 -2.00
N HIS A 85 -2.79 4.65 -2.93
CA HIS A 85 -2.70 6.10 -2.84
C HIS A 85 -3.58 6.64 -1.70
N THR A 86 -3.18 7.77 -1.12
CA THR A 86 -3.89 8.39 0.02
C THR A 86 -5.34 8.77 -0.29
N GLN A 87 -5.65 9.03 -1.56
CA GLN A 87 -7.00 9.33 -2.03
C GLN A 87 -7.97 8.16 -1.78
N SER A 88 -7.47 6.93 -1.81
CA SER A 88 -8.23 5.70 -1.62
C SER A 88 -8.57 5.43 -0.14
N LEU A 89 -7.89 6.09 0.81
CA LEU A 89 -8.07 5.86 2.25
C LEU A 89 -9.49 6.17 2.73
N LYS A 90 -10.13 7.20 2.17
CA LYS A 90 -11.51 7.56 2.53
C LYS A 90 -12.49 6.47 2.12
N ALA A 91 -12.34 5.90 0.92
CA ALA A 91 -13.15 4.80 0.45
C ALA A 91 -12.92 3.55 1.32
N LEU A 92 -11.65 3.25 1.64
CA LEU A 92 -11.26 2.11 2.45
C LEU A 92 -11.81 2.21 3.89
N ARG A 93 -11.74 3.38 4.53
CA ARG A 93 -12.27 3.62 5.89
C ARG A 93 -13.80 3.58 5.97
N ASN A 94 -14.49 3.91 4.88
CA ASN A 94 -15.95 3.82 4.80
C ASN A 94 -16.44 2.40 4.46
N SER A 95 -15.53 1.51 4.03
CA SER A 95 -15.85 0.11 3.77
C SER A 95 -15.93 -0.72 5.06
N ASP A 96 -16.47 -1.92 4.94
CA ASP A 96 -16.48 -2.93 6.00
C ASP A 96 -15.10 -3.58 6.24
N LEU A 97 -14.09 -3.28 5.42
CA LEU A 97 -12.75 -3.88 5.47
C LEU A 97 -11.92 -3.42 6.67
N LYS A 98 -12.24 -2.23 7.23
CA LYS A 98 -11.69 -1.77 8.52
C LYS A 98 -10.15 -1.89 8.61
N PRO A 99 -9.42 -1.23 7.70
CA PRO A 99 -7.98 -1.40 7.57
C PRO A 99 -7.23 -0.82 8.78
N TYR A 100 -6.06 -1.39 9.07
CA TYR A 100 -5.03 -0.76 9.88
C TYR A 100 -4.06 0.00 8.97
N ILE A 101 -4.00 1.32 9.09
CA ILE A 101 -3.28 2.21 8.19
C ILE A 101 -1.96 2.64 8.84
N ILE A 102 -0.86 2.23 8.22
CA ILE A 102 0.50 2.60 8.63
C ILE A 102 1.02 3.67 7.68
N PHE A 103 1.36 4.83 8.23
CA PHE A 103 1.99 5.91 7.48
C PHE A 103 3.52 5.76 7.54
N ILE A 104 4.16 5.65 6.38
CA ILE A 104 5.62 5.62 6.31
C ILE A 104 6.12 7.04 6.03
N ALA A 105 6.60 7.71 7.06
CA ALA A 105 7.15 9.05 6.96
C ALA A 105 8.61 8.99 6.46
N PRO A 106 9.03 9.87 5.54
CA PRO A 106 10.44 10.06 5.25
C PRO A 106 11.15 10.62 6.49
N PRO A 107 12.47 10.42 6.59
CA PRO A 107 13.25 11.06 7.64
C PRO A 107 13.43 12.55 7.33
N SER A 108 14.13 13.27 8.21
CA SER A 108 14.48 14.68 7.95
C SER A 108 15.19 14.83 6.60
N GLN A 109 15.01 15.98 5.94
CA GLN A 109 15.60 16.24 4.61
C GLN A 109 17.12 15.96 4.57
N GLU A 110 17.84 16.32 5.63
CA GLU A 110 19.28 16.05 5.77
C GLU A 110 19.59 14.55 5.80
N ARG A 111 18.83 13.79 6.60
CA ARG A 111 18.96 12.33 6.71
C ARG A 111 18.58 11.65 5.41
N LEU A 112 17.51 12.09 4.76
CA LEU A 112 17.08 11.54 3.49
C LEU A 112 18.15 11.73 2.41
N ARG A 113 18.76 12.92 2.34
CA ARG A 113 19.89 13.18 1.44
C ARG A 113 21.07 12.24 1.71
N ALA A 114 21.40 12.03 2.98
CA ALA A 114 22.49 11.14 3.38
C ALA A 114 22.22 9.68 3.00
N LEU A 115 20.98 9.20 3.16
CA LEU A 115 20.57 7.85 2.76
C LEU A 115 20.68 7.65 1.26
N LEU A 116 20.13 8.58 0.46
CA LEU A 116 20.17 8.50 -0.99
C LEU A 116 21.62 8.54 -1.51
N ALA A 117 22.47 9.39 -0.92
CA ALA A 117 23.89 9.44 -1.24
C ALA A 117 24.61 8.11 -0.93
N LYS A 118 24.24 7.42 0.17
CA LYS A 118 24.77 6.09 0.51
C LYS A 118 24.34 5.02 -0.49
N GLU A 119 23.17 5.16 -1.11
CA GLU A 119 22.69 4.31 -2.21
C GLU A 119 23.29 4.67 -3.58
N GLY A 120 24.22 5.63 -3.64
CA GLY A 120 24.78 6.12 -4.90
C GLY A 120 23.84 7.00 -5.72
N LYS A 121 22.69 7.39 -5.14
CA LYS A 121 21.74 8.32 -5.74
C LYS A 121 22.09 9.75 -5.33
N ASN A 122 22.09 10.67 -6.29
CA ASN A 122 22.31 12.09 -6.01
C ASN A 122 21.04 12.88 -6.38
N PRO A 123 20.01 12.86 -5.51
CA PRO A 123 18.73 13.50 -5.78
C PRO A 123 18.90 15.01 -5.87
N LYS A 124 18.10 15.63 -6.73
CA LYS A 124 18.09 17.10 -6.82
C LYS A 124 17.46 17.70 -5.56
N PRO A 125 17.88 18.90 -5.11
CA PRO A 125 17.26 19.58 -3.98
C PRO A 125 15.73 19.73 -4.14
N GLU A 126 15.26 19.92 -5.37
CA GLU A 126 13.85 20.03 -5.72
C GLU A 126 13.08 18.73 -5.45
N GLU A 127 13.67 17.57 -5.77
CA GLU A 127 13.06 16.25 -5.52
C GLU A 127 12.93 15.99 -4.02
N LEU A 128 13.96 16.31 -3.25
CA LEU A 128 13.91 16.21 -1.78
C LEU A 128 12.81 17.10 -1.20
N ARG A 129 12.72 18.34 -1.68
CA ARG A 129 11.68 19.28 -1.25
C ARG A 129 10.28 18.78 -1.62
N GLU A 130 10.11 18.22 -2.81
CA GLU A 130 8.85 17.66 -3.28
C GLU A 130 8.40 16.48 -2.41
N ILE A 131 9.31 15.59 -2.02
CA ILE A 131 9.01 14.47 -1.11
C ILE A 131 8.53 14.99 0.25
N ILE A 132 9.22 15.98 0.83
CA ILE A 132 8.86 16.54 2.13
C ILE A 132 7.52 17.27 2.06
N GLU A 133 7.26 18.03 0.99
CA GLU A 133 6.00 18.74 0.83
C GLU A 133 4.83 17.77 0.63
N LYS A 134 4.97 16.78 -0.26
CA LYS A 134 3.96 15.73 -0.46
C LYS A 134 3.64 14.98 0.83
N THR A 135 4.67 14.67 1.61
CA THR A 135 4.51 14.02 2.92
C THR A 135 3.70 14.91 3.88
N ARG A 136 4.05 16.20 3.96
CA ARG A 136 3.33 17.16 4.80
C ARG A 136 1.86 17.28 4.38
N GLU A 137 1.60 17.39 3.09
CA GLU A 137 0.24 17.44 2.54
C GLU A 137 -0.55 16.16 2.86
N MET A 138 0.08 14.99 2.74
CA MET A 138 -0.55 13.70 3.09
C MET A 138 -0.95 13.66 4.56
N GLU A 139 -0.06 14.06 5.46
CA GLU A 139 -0.30 14.08 6.91
C GLU A 139 -1.37 15.12 7.29
N GLN A 140 -1.32 16.32 6.71
CA GLN A 140 -2.33 17.35 6.96
C GLN A 140 -3.73 16.94 6.50
N ASN A 141 -3.83 16.30 5.34
CA ASN A 141 -5.13 15.97 4.74
C ASN A 141 -5.70 14.62 5.23
N ASN A 142 -4.84 13.68 5.63
CA ASN A 142 -5.24 12.30 5.90
C ASN A 142 -4.71 11.76 7.24
N GLY A 143 -4.01 12.55 8.04
CA GLY A 143 -3.37 12.12 9.28
C GLY A 143 -4.34 11.49 10.29
N HIS A 144 -5.59 11.96 10.32
CA HIS A 144 -6.64 11.39 11.16
C HIS A 144 -7.10 10.00 10.74
N TYR A 145 -6.70 9.52 9.57
CA TYR A 145 -6.91 8.14 9.13
C TYR A 145 -5.73 7.22 9.47
N PHE A 146 -4.60 7.71 9.99
CA PHE A 146 -3.44 6.88 10.28
C PHE A 146 -3.52 6.30 11.69
N ASP A 147 -3.35 4.98 11.82
CA ASP A 147 -3.34 4.32 13.13
C ASP A 147 -1.94 4.35 13.75
N THR A 148 -0.88 4.36 12.94
CA THR A 148 0.52 4.49 13.37
C THR A 148 1.37 5.10 12.26
N ALA A 149 2.43 5.80 12.66
CA ALA A 149 3.45 6.32 11.74
C ALA A 149 4.82 5.70 12.05
N ILE A 150 5.54 5.26 11.01
CA ILE A 150 6.91 4.75 11.09
C ILE A 150 7.82 5.71 10.32
N VAL A 151 8.92 6.15 10.93
CA VAL A 151 9.90 7.02 10.26
C VAL A 151 10.97 6.17 9.58
N ASN A 152 11.03 6.23 8.24
CA ASN A 152 11.99 5.49 7.42
C ASN A 152 13.39 6.14 7.42
N SER A 153 14.00 6.27 8.60
CA SER A 153 15.36 6.82 8.77
C SER A 153 16.47 5.81 8.55
N ASP A 154 16.14 4.53 8.64
CA ASP A 154 17.00 3.37 8.42
C ASP A 154 16.08 2.23 7.99
N LEU A 155 16.36 1.63 6.83
CA LEU A 155 15.49 0.62 6.23
C LEU A 155 15.33 -0.61 7.13
N ASP A 156 16.40 -1.06 7.78
CA ASP A 156 16.38 -2.24 8.64
C ASP A 156 15.54 -1.98 9.89
N LYS A 157 15.69 -0.80 10.51
CA LYS A 157 14.88 -0.42 11.69
C LYS A 157 13.41 -0.26 11.34
N ALA A 158 13.10 0.45 10.27
CA ALA A 158 11.71 0.65 9.83
C ALA A 158 11.06 -0.69 9.48
N TYR A 159 11.81 -1.60 8.86
CA TYR A 159 11.36 -2.96 8.57
C TYR A 159 11.08 -3.78 9.84
N GLN A 160 11.98 -3.75 10.83
CA GLN A 160 11.78 -4.43 12.10
C GLN A 160 10.57 -3.87 12.88
N GLU A 161 10.37 -2.56 12.84
CA GLU A 161 9.22 -1.89 13.45
C GLU A 161 7.90 -2.32 12.78
N LEU A 162 7.88 -2.36 11.43
CA LEU A 162 6.75 -2.85 10.66
C LEU A 162 6.41 -4.32 11.00
N LEU A 163 7.42 -5.20 11.06
CA LEU A 163 7.23 -6.60 11.44
C LEU A 163 6.66 -6.74 12.85
N ARG A 164 7.16 -5.95 13.79
CA ARG A 164 6.66 -5.94 15.16
C ARG A 164 5.20 -5.52 15.22
N LEU A 165 4.83 -4.50 14.44
CA LEU A 165 3.44 -4.04 14.33
C LEU A 165 2.55 -5.12 13.73
N ILE A 166 2.94 -5.73 12.62
CA ILE A 166 2.16 -6.80 11.98
C ILE A 166 1.93 -7.97 12.94
N ASN A 167 2.97 -8.43 13.64
CA ASN A 167 2.84 -9.51 14.64
C ASN A 167 1.91 -9.12 15.80
N LYS A 168 1.96 -7.86 16.24
CA LYS A 168 1.08 -7.34 17.28
C LYS A 168 -0.39 -7.33 16.82
N LEU A 169 -0.64 -6.92 15.57
CA LEU A 169 -1.98 -6.90 14.99
C LEU A 169 -2.58 -8.31 14.85
N ASP A 170 -1.73 -9.32 14.63
CA ASP A 170 -2.15 -10.72 14.52
C ASP A 170 -2.46 -11.38 15.88
N THR A 171 -1.77 -10.95 16.94
CA THR A 171 -1.79 -11.64 18.24
C THR A 171 -2.56 -10.91 19.34
N GLU A 172 -2.72 -9.59 19.23
CA GLU A 172 -3.36 -8.77 20.26
C GLU A 172 -4.72 -8.20 19.78
N PRO A 173 -5.75 -8.18 20.64
CA PRO A 173 -7.02 -7.55 20.32
C PRO A 173 -6.84 -6.05 20.05
N GLN A 174 -7.49 -5.56 18.98
CA GLN A 174 -7.39 -4.16 18.55
C GLN A 174 -8.57 -3.32 19.04
N TRP A 175 -8.28 -2.07 19.39
CA TRP A 175 -9.32 -1.07 19.61
C TRP A 175 -9.85 -0.60 18.26
N VAL A 176 -11.13 -0.80 18.04
CA VAL A 176 -11.83 -0.33 16.83
C VAL A 176 -12.89 0.71 17.21
N PRO A 177 -13.16 1.71 16.35
CA PRO A 177 -14.30 2.59 16.52
C PRO A 177 -15.58 1.79 16.78
N SER A 178 -16.42 2.20 17.72
CA SER A 178 -17.66 1.47 18.05
C SER A 178 -18.63 1.36 16.86
N THR A 179 -18.53 2.29 15.90
CA THR A 179 -19.25 2.27 14.62
C THR A 179 -18.92 1.05 13.76
N TRP A 180 -17.80 0.38 14.02
CA TRP A 180 -17.37 -0.83 13.33
C TRP A 180 -17.99 -2.11 13.91
N LEU A 181 -18.72 -2.06 15.01
CA LEU A 181 -19.36 -3.25 15.61
C LEU A 181 -20.82 -3.46 15.17
N ARG A 182 -21.26 -2.74 14.13
CA ARG A 182 -22.60 -2.86 13.56
C ARG A 182 -22.73 -4.04 12.60
#